data_AF-A0A3A5B3V6-F1
#
_entry.id   AF-A0A3A5B3V6-F1
#
_cell.length_a   1.000
_cell.length_b   1.000
_cell.length_c   1.000
_cell.angle_alpha   90.00
_cell.angle_beta   90.00
_cell.angle_gamma   90.00
#
_symmetry.space_group_name_H-M   'P 1'
#
loop_
_entity.id
_entity.type
_entity.pdbx_description
1 polymer ?
#
loop_
_entity_poly.entity_id
_entity_poly.type
_entity_poly.pdbx_seq_one_letter_code
_entity_poly.pdbx_strand_id
1 'polypeptide(L)'
;MKITRLTNSACQVCGKRPPVVELVRAQLVRPVLINIIKQSHPGWSDEGFICTDDLNHFRYEYVRSLVETEKKDLSDLEKEVLESISRQEILSEYVDKEFESRLTIGQRLSDRMAQFGGSWTFIILFACVLMSWIVVNSVAVLSKPFDPYPYIFLNLVLSCLAAIQAPIIMMSQNRQEAKDRVRATHDYQVNLKAELEIRQLHQKLDHLLSNQWERLVEIQEVQLELLSEMRSHGMNSGGDEREVPPDR
;
A
#
# COMPACT_ATOMS: atom_id res chain seq x y z
N MET A 1 -22.10 12.21 59.30
CA MET A 1 -21.77 10.77 59.19
C MET A 1 -20.45 10.64 58.42
N LYS A 2 -19.35 10.27 59.12
CA LYS A 2 -18.02 9.81 58.65
C LYS A 2 -17.20 10.71 57.67
N ILE A 3 -16.56 11.79 58.18
CA ILE A 3 -15.38 12.44 57.54
C ILE A 3 -14.11 12.18 58.37
N THR A 4 -13.90 10.94 58.87
CA THR A 4 -12.95 10.74 59.98
C THR A 4 -11.94 9.59 59.81
N ARG A 5 -11.52 9.21 58.58
CA ARG A 5 -10.42 8.24 58.36
C ARG A 5 -9.64 8.40 57.03
N LEU A 6 -9.17 9.60 56.67
CA LEU A 6 -8.28 9.76 55.50
C LEU A 6 -6.85 10.20 55.86
N THR A 7 -6.54 10.44 57.14
CA THR A 7 -5.27 11.04 57.56
C THR A 7 -4.05 10.12 57.50
N ASN A 8 -4.18 8.87 57.02
CA ASN A 8 -3.08 7.90 57.05
C ASN A 8 -3.10 6.85 55.92
N SER A 9 -3.72 7.14 54.77
CA SER A 9 -3.75 6.22 53.63
C SER A 9 -2.41 6.21 52.89
N ALA A 10 -1.87 5.03 52.61
CA ALA A 10 -0.62 4.87 51.85
C ALA A 10 -0.92 4.44 50.41
N CYS A 11 -0.03 4.80 49.47
CA CYS A 11 -0.06 4.29 48.11
C CYS A 11 0.22 2.77 48.11
N GLN A 12 -0.61 1.99 47.41
CA GLN A 12 -0.44 0.54 47.25
C GLN A 12 0.77 0.16 46.38
N VAL A 13 1.31 1.10 45.60
CA VAL A 13 2.43 0.89 44.68
C VAL A 13 3.75 1.28 45.35
N CYS A 14 3.97 2.57 45.63
CA CYS A 14 5.22 3.01 46.26
C CYS A 14 5.27 2.93 47.80
N GLY A 15 4.15 2.65 48.48
CA GLY A 15 4.09 2.62 49.95
C GLY A 15 4.20 3.97 50.66
N LYS A 16 4.37 5.08 49.92
CA LYS A 16 4.46 6.44 50.47
C LYS A 16 3.10 6.94 50.96
N ARG A 17 3.12 7.92 51.86
CA ARG A 17 1.94 8.59 52.43
C ARG A 17 1.92 10.07 52.02
N PRO A 18 1.66 10.37 50.73
CA PRO A 18 1.53 11.75 50.28
C PRO A 18 0.27 12.42 50.87
N PRO A 19 0.15 13.75 50.76
CA PRO A 19 -1.06 14.48 51.18
C PRO A 19 -2.32 13.86 50.56
N VAL A 20 -3.45 13.91 51.28
CA VAL A 20 -4.73 13.30 50.86
C VAL A 20 -5.18 13.76 49.47
N VAL A 21 -4.81 14.99 49.07
CA VAL A 21 -5.11 15.58 47.75
C VAL A 21 -4.42 14.84 46.60
N GLU A 22 -3.29 14.17 46.87
CA GLU A 22 -2.49 13.43 45.89
C GLU A 22 -2.83 11.93 45.88
N LEU A 23 -3.82 11.49 46.66
CA LEU A 23 -4.25 10.10 46.75
C LEU A 23 -5.55 9.89 45.98
N VAL A 24 -5.48 9.00 45.00
CA VAL A 24 -6.61 8.57 44.18
C VAL A 24 -7.08 7.20 44.67
N ARG A 25 -8.39 7.00 44.82
CA ARG A 25 -8.93 5.66 45.15
C ARG A 25 -8.75 4.73 43.97
N ALA A 26 -8.38 3.48 44.25
CA ALA A 26 -8.20 2.44 43.23
C ALA A 26 -9.44 2.24 42.33
N GLN A 27 -10.65 2.43 42.86
CA GLN A 27 -11.92 2.36 42.10
C GLN A 27 -12.06 3.45 41.01
N LEU A 28 -11.39 4.59 41.17
CA LEU A 28 -11.43 5.70 40.22
C LEU A 28 -10.37 5.57 39.12
N VAL A 29 -9.49 4.57 39.21
CA VAL A 29 -8.47 4.28 38.19
C VAL A 29 -9.13 3.59 37.00
N ARG A 30 -8.80 4.02 35.78
CA ARG A 30 -9.33 3.42 34.55
C ARG A 30 -9.02 1.91 34.49
N PRO A 31 -9.97 1.05 34.07
CA PRO A 31 -9.79 -0.41 34.04
C PRO A 31 -8.56 -0.89 33.27
N VAL A 32 -8.20 -0.20 32.19
CA VAL A 32 -7.03 -0.54 31.36
C VAL A 32 -5.72 -0.37 32.13
N LEU A 33 -5.62 0.68 32.96
CA LEU A 33 -4.45 0.90 33.82
C LEU A 33 -4.41 -0.11 34.96
N ILE A 34 -5.57 -0.55 35.49
CA ILE A 34 -5.64 -1.58 36.52
C ILE A 34 -5.00 -2.89 36.04
N ASN A 35 -5.21 -3.28 34.77
CA ASN A 35 -4.60 -4.49 34.21
C ASN A 35 -3.06 -4.41 34.20
N ILE A 36 -2.51 -3.25 33.84
CA ILE A 36 -1.06 -3.01 33.79
C ILE A 36 -0.49 -2.94 35.21
N ILE A 37 -1.18 -2.25 36.11
CA ILE A 37 -0.80 -2.16 37.52
C ILE A 37 -0.81 -3.54 38.18
N LYS A 38 -1.82 -4.38 37.91
CA LYS A 38 -1.92 -5.76 38.43
C LYS A 38 -0.83 -6.68 37.89
N GLN A 39 -0.35 -6.49 36.66
CA GLN A 39 0.79 -7.24 36.12
C GLN A 39 2.08 -6.95 36.89
N SER A 40 2.31 -5.68 37.25
CA SER A 40 3.53 -5.26 37.95
C SER A 40 3.41 -5.39 39.49
N HIS A 41 2.20 -5.29 40.04
CA HIS A 41 1.90 -5.34 41.48
C HIS A 41 0.67 -6.24 41.74
N PRO A 42 0.88 -7.56 41.93
CA PRO A 42 -0.22 -8.52 42.15
C PRO A 42 -1.03 -8.30 43.43
N GLY A 43 -0.49 -7.54 44.39
CA GLY A 43 -1.15 -7.19 45.65
C GLY A 43 -2.13 -6.01 45.56
N TRP A 44 -2.43 -5.53 44.35
CA TRP A 44 -3.37 -4.42 44.13
C TRP A 44 -4.80 -4.76 44.58
N SER A 45 -5.35 -3.95 45.47
CA SER A 45 -6.74 -4.03 45.91
C SER A 45 -7.56 -2.84 45.39
N ASP A 46 -8.81 -3.12 45.03
CA ASP A 46 -9.74 -2.10 44.50
C ASP A 46 -10.25 -1.14 45.59
N GLU A 47 -10.02 -1.43 46.88
CA GLU A 47 -10.42 -0.57 48.01
C GLU A 47 -9.30 0.37 48.50
N GLY A 48 -8.08 0.23 47.99
CA GLY A 48 -6.93 1.03 48.44
C GLY A 48 -6.73 2.33 47.66
N PHE A 49 -5.54 2.93 47.80
CA PHE A 49 -5.19 4.22 47.21
C PHE A 49 -3.92 4.11 46.37
N ILE A 50 -3.81 4.94 45.33
CA ILE A 50 -2.60 5.14 44.53
C ILE A 50 -2.26 6.63 44.53
N CYS A 51 -0.98 6.98 44.65
CA CYS A 51 -0.57 8.36 44.53
C CYS A 51 -0.60 8.82 43.07
N THR A 52 -0.75 10.12 42.86
CA THR A 52 -0.74 10.74 41.52
C THR A 52 0.54 10.46 40.74
N ASP A 53 1.70 10.38 41.40
CA ASP A 53 2.99 10.10 40.76
C ASP A 53 3.05 8.70 40.15
N ASP A 54 2.72 7.67 40.94
CA ASP A 54 2.71 6.29 40.48
C ASP A 54 1.62 6.07 39.42
N LEU A 55 0.44 6.69 39.60
CA LEU A 55 -0.62 6.64 38.61
C LEU A 55 -0.18 7.25 37.28
N ASN A 56 0.56 8.37 37.30
CA ASN A 56 1.10 9.00 36.11
C ASN A 56 2.21 8.16 35.44
N HIS A 57 3.02 7.44 36.22
CA HIS A 57 4.00 6.50 35.68
C HIS A 57 3.34 5.40 34.83
N PHE A 58 2.31 4.74 35.36
CA PHE A 58 1.58 3.71 34.60
C PHE A 58 0.81 4.27 33.40
N ARG A 59 0.36 5.52 33.45
CA ARG A 59 -0.22 6.20 32.29
C ARG A 59 0.81 6.37 31.17
N TYR A 60 2.03 6.76 31.51
CA TYR A 60 3.12 6.90 30.54
C TYR A 60 3.50 5.56 29.91
N GLU A 61 3.61 4.50 30.71
CA GLU A 61 3.94 3.16 30.24
C GLU A 61 2.85 2.59 29.32
N TYR A 62 1.57 2.82 29.66
CA TYR A 62 0.45 2.47 28.79
C TYR A 62 0.53 3.19 27.44
N VAL A 63 0.74 4.51 27.44
CA VAL A 63 0.87 5.31 26.20
C VAL A 63 2.05 4.83 25.36
N ARG A 64 3.19 4.52 25.99
CA ARG A 64 4.37 3.97 25.29
C ARG A 64 4.09 2.62 24.64
N SER A 65 3.39 1.72 25.35
CA SER A 65 3.03 0.40 24.82
C SER A 65 2.11 0.47 23.59
N LEU A 66 1.23 1.47 23.52
CA LEU A 66 0.39 1.71 22.35
C LEU A 66 1.24 2.10 21.12
N VAL A 67 2.19 3.02 21.30
CA VAL A 67 3.09 3.49 20.22
C VAL A 67 4.01 2.38 19.70
N GLU A 68 4.54 1.53 20.58
CA GLU A 68 5.40 0.41 20.18
C GLU A 68 4.61 -0.69 19.43
N THR A 69 3.33 -0.86 19.74
CA THR A 69 2.44 -1.80 19.03
C THR A 69 2.12 -1.30 17.62
N GLU A 70 1.74 -0.03 17.47
CA GLU A 70 1.47 0.57 16.15
C GLU A 70 2.70 0.52 15.21
N LYS A 71 3.91 0.67 15.76
CA LYS A 71 5.16 0.61 14.99
C LYS A 71 5.47 -0.80 14.43
N LYS A 72 5.01 -1.85 15.10
CA LYS A 72 5.13 -3.24 14.61
C LYS A 72 4.18 -3.50 13.45
N ASP A 73 2.92 -3.07 13.58
CA ASP A 73 1.90 -3.27 12.56
C ASP A 73 2.28 -2.62 11.22
N LEU A 74 2.92 -1.44 11.26
CA LEU A 74 3.44 -0.77 10.06
C LEU A 74 4.53 -1.59 9.35
N SER A 75 5.45 -2.23 10.10
CA SER A 75 6.55 -3.01 9.53
C SER A 75 6.09 -4.30 8.86
N ASP A 76 5.00 -4.91 9.36
CA ASP A 76 4.46 -6.13 8.77
C ASP A 76 3.64 -5.85 7.51
N LEU A 77 2.94 -4.71 7.46
CA LEU A 77 2.27 -4.24 6.25
C LEU A 77 3.26 -3.93 5.12
N GLU A 78 4.40 -3.29 5.43
CA GLU A 78 5.46 -3.02 4.45
C GLU A 78 5.99 -4.30 3.79
N LYS A 79 6.16 -5.39 4.55
CA LYS A 79 6.60 -6.70 4.02
C LYS A 79 5.55 -7.32 3.10
N GLU A 80 4.28 -7.24 3.46
CA GLU A 80 3.17 -7.79 2.66
C GLU A 80 3.05 -7.09 1.29
N VAL A 81 3.25 -5.76 1.27
CA VAL A 81 3.29 -4.98 0.02
C VAL A 81 4.47 -5.40 -0.85
N LEU A 82 5.66 -5.58 -0.27
CA LEU A 82 6.87 -5.99 -0.99
C LEU A 82 6.71 -7.39 -1.62
N GLU A 83 6.08 -8.32 -0.90
CA GLU A 83 5.79 -9.66 -1.40
C GLU A 83 4.78 -9.64 -2.56
N SER A 84 3.77 -8.76 -2.49
CA SER A 84 2.76 -8.60 -3.54
C SER A 84 3.35 -8.04 -4.84
N ILE A 85 4.27 -7.08 -4.75
CA ILE A 85 4.98 -6.50 -5.91
C ILE A 85 5.84 -7.57 -6.59
N SER A 86 6.64 -8.32 -5.82
CA SER A 86 7.49 -9.39 -6.37
C SER A 86 6.66 -10.48 -7.09
N ARG A 87 5.49 -10.81 -6.56
CA ARG A 87 4.58 -11.80 -7.15
C ARG A 87 4.03 -11.37 -8.53
N GLN A 88 3.81 -10.07 -8.75
CA GLN A 88 3.36 -9.56 -10.04
C GLN A 88 4.44 -9.65 -11.12
N GLU A 89 5.71 -9.37 -10.77
CA GLU A 89 6.84 -9.45 -11.70
C GLU A 89 7.06 -10.90 -12.21
N ILE A 90 6.97 -11.86 -11.29
CA ILE A 90 7.09 -13.30 -11.60
C ILE A 90 5.98 -13.77 -12.56
N LEU A 91 4.76 -13.23 -12.44
CA LEU A 91 3.64 -13.61 -13.30
C LEU A 91 3.84 -13.13 -14.75
N SER A 92 4.35 -11.91 -14.94
CA SER A 92 4.60 -11.34 -16.27
C SER A 92 5.66 -12.15 -17.04
N GLU A 93 6.74 -12.53 -16.36
CA GLU A 93 7.80 -13.34 -16.96
C GLU A 93 7.31 -14.75 -17.36
N TYR A 94 6.39 -15.32 -16.58
CA TYR A 94 5.78 -16.62 -16.89
C TYR A 94 4.93 -16.59 -18.17
N VAL A 95 4.11 -15.54 -18.34
CA VAL A 95 3.26 -15.37 -19.55
C VAL A 95 4.11 -15.31 -20.82
N ASP A 96 5.24 -14.61 -20.76
CA ASP A 96 6.16 -14.50 -21.89
C ASP A 96 6.86 -15.82 -22.23
N LYS A 97 7.31 -16.56 -21.21
CA LYS A 97 7.95 -17.87 -21.39
C LYS A 97 6.99 -18.93 -21.93
N GLU A 98 5.73 -18.91 -21.47
CA GLU A 98 4.70 -19.82 -21.98
C GLU A 98 4.46 -19.60 -23.48
N PHE A 99 4.41 -18.34 -23.92
CA PHE A 99 4.20 -18.02 -25.35
C PHE A 99 5.37 -18.48 -26.23
N GLU A 100 6.62 -18.25 -25.79
CA GLU A 100 7.85 -18.71 -26.47
C GLU A 100 7.94 -20.25 -26.58
N SER A 101 7.46 -20.96 -25.55
CA SER A 101 7.47 -22.43 -25.49
C SER A 101 6.56 -23.08 -26.54
N ARG A 102 5.51 -22.37 -26.98
CA ARG A 102 4.53 -22.85 -27.96
C ARG A 102 4.92 -22.57 -29.41
N LEU A 103 6.05 -21.89 -29.65
CA LEU A 103 6.49 -21.55 -31.00
C LEU A 103 7.11 -22.73 -31.74
N THR A 104 6.60 -23.00 -32.93
CA THR A 104 7.19 -23.96 -33.86
C THR A 104 8.52 -23.45 -34.43
N ILE A 105 9.35 -24.37 -34.93
CA ILE A 105 10.65 -24.04 -35.54
C ILE A 105 10.48 -23.05 -36.70
N GLY A 106 9.43 -23.22 -37.53
CA GLY A 106 9.11 -22.30 -38.63
C GLY A 106 8.75 -20.91 -38.15
N GLN A 107 7.95 -20.78 -37.08
CA GLN A 107 7.60 -19.49 -36.49
C GLN A 107 8.80 -18.77 -35.87
N ARG A 108 9.72 -19.51 -35.23
CA ARG A 108 10.97 -18.95 -34.71
C ARG A 108 11.88 -18.41 -35.83
N LEU A 109 11.94 -19.12 -36.95
CA LEU A 109 12.69 -18.66 -38.12
C LEU A 109 12.04 -17.40 -38.73
N SER A 110 10.71 -17.40 -38.92
CA SER A 110 9.97 -16.24 -39.43
C SER A 110 10.18 -14.99 -38.57
N ASP A 111 10.20 -15.10 -37.24
CA ASP A 111 10.47 -13.95 -36.37
C ASP A 111 11.87 -13.41 -36.52
N ARG A 112 12.88 -14.29 -36.59
CA ARG A 112 14.26 -13.83 -36.83
C ARG A 112 14.40 -13.16 -38.19
N MET A 113 13.75 -13.69 -39.23
CA MET A 113 13.78 -13.08 -40.56
C MET A 113 13.06 -11.74 -40.59
N ALA A 114 11.92 -11.60 -39.90
CA ALA A 114 11.20 -10.33 -39.78
C ALA A 114 12.00 -9.29 -38.99
N GLN A 115 12.61 -9.67 -37.87
CA GLN A 115 13.47 -8.79 -37.06
C GLN A 115 14.71 -8.34 -37.85
N PHE A 116 15.35 -9.25 -38.59
CA PHE A 116 16.50 -8.91 -39.42
C PHE A 116 16.10 -8.00 -40.59
N GLY A 117 14.98 -8.30 -41.26
CA GLY A 117 14.44 -7.49 -42.36
C GLY A 117 13.99 -6.09 -41.94
N GLY A 118 13.67 -5.87 -40.67
CA GLY A 118 13.32 -4.56 -40.10
C GLY A 118 14.50 -3.70 -39.64
N SER A 119 15.75 -4.18 -39.76
CA SER A 119 16.93 -3.45 -39.29
C SER A 119 17.48 -2.47 -40.32
N TRP A 120 17.94 -1.31 -39.86
CA TRP A 120 18.67 -0.33 -40.68
C TRP A 120 19.92 -0.90 -41.35
N THR A 121 20.61 -1.84 -40.68
CA THR A 121 21.81 -2.49 -41.23
C THR A 121 21.48 -3.36 -42.44
N PHE A 122 20.33 -4.04 -42.42
CA PHE A 122 19.86 -4.83 -43.56
C PHE A 122 19.51 -3.94 -44.75
N ILE A 123 18.81 -2.83 -44.52
CA ILE A 123 18.42 -1.88 -45.58
C ILE A 123 19.66 -1.34 -46.30
N ILE A 124 20.68 -0.91 -45.54
CA ILE A 124 21.92 -0.36 -46.12
C ILE A 124 22.68 -1.45 -46.89
N LEU A 125 22.86 -2.64 -46.31
CA LEU A 125 23.55 -3.74 -46.97
C LEU A 125 22.85 -4.16 -48.26
N PHE A 126 21.52 -4.28 -48.22
CA PHE A 126 20.70 -4.63 -49.37
C PHE A 126 20.83 -3.58 -50.49
N ALA A 127 20.77 -2.29 -50.15
CA ALA A 127 21.01 -1.19 -51.09
C ALA A 127 22.43 -1.24 -51.70
N CYS A 128 23.46 -1.53 -50.90
CA CYS A 128 24.83 -1.70 -51.40
C CYS A 128 24.95 -2.88 -52.38
N VAL A 129 24.30 -4.02 -52.09
CA VAL A 129 24.27 -5.18 -53.00
C VAL A 129 23.58 -4.84 -54.31
N LEU A 130 22.45 -4.13 -54.27
CA LEU A 130 21.75 -3.68 -55.48
C LEU A 130 22.61 -2.71 -56.30
N MET A 131 23.23 -1.73 -55.66
CA MET A 131 24.13 -0.80 -56.33
C MET A 131 25.33 -1.53 -56.94
N SER A 132 25.92 -2.48 -56.23
CA SER A 132 27.02 -3.30 -56.74
C SER A 132 26.58 -4.12 -57.96
N TRP A 133 25.40 -4.74 -57.92
CA TRP A 133 24.84 -5.49 -59.05
C TRP A 133 24.66 -4.61 -60.29
N ILE A 134 24.10 -3.42 -60.11
CA ILE A 134 23.89 -2.43 -61.18
C ILE A 134 25.24 -1.99 -61.76
N VAL A 135 26.21 -1.64 -60.92
CA VAL A 135 27.55 -1.19 -61.36
C VAL A 135 28.28 -2.29 -62.13
N VAL A 136 28.31 -3.52 -61.61
CA VAL A 136 28.97 -4.66 -62.27
C VAL A 136 28.34 -4.93 -63.63
N ASN A 137 27.01 -5.00 -63.72
CA ASN A 137 26.34 -5.26 -64.99
C ASN A 137 26.39 -4.08 -65.97
N SER A 138 26.45 -2.83 -65.48
CA SER A 138 26.62 -1.63 -66.33
C SER A 138 28.02 -1.52 -66.91
N VAL A 139 29.06 -1.80 -66.12
CA VAL A 139 30.46 -1.75 -66.58
C VAL A 139 30.81 -2.96 -67.45
N ALA A 140 30.23 -4.14 -67.17
CA ALA A 140 30.40 -5.35 -67.97
C ALA A 140 29.76 -5.27 -69.37
N VAL A 141 28.98 -4.22 -69.67
CA VAL A 141 28.47 -3.90 -71.02
C VAL A 141 29.60 -3.82 -72.05
N LEU A 142 30.83 -3.47 -71.63
CA LEU A 142 31.98 -3.36 -72.53
C LEU A 142 32.54 -4.72 -73.00
N SER A 143 32.07 -5.86 -72.46
CA SER A 143 32.59 -7.18 -72.85
C SER A 143 31.50 -8.24 -73.07
N LYS A 144 30.56 -8.41 -72.13
CA LYS A 144 29.31 -9.19 -72.25
C LYS A 144 28.57 -9.12 -70.90
N PRO A 145 27.47 -8.37 -70.78
CA PRO A 145 26.74 -8.27 -69.51
C PRO A 145 25.93 -9.54 -69.22
N PHE A 146 25.86 -9.93 -67.94
CA PHE A 146 25.05 -11.07 -67.48
C PHE A 146 23.56 -10.71 -67.40
N ASP A 147 23.24 -9.51 -66.93
CA ASP A 147 21.88 -8.95 -66.83
C ASP A 147 21.88 -7.52 -67.42
N PRO A 148 21.72 -7.35 -68.75
CA PRO A 148 21.70 -6.04 -69.39
C PRO A 148 20.48 -5.21 -68.98
N TYR A 149 20.60 -3.88 -69.02
CA TYR A 149 19.47 -2.96 -68.83
C TYR A 149 18.32 -3.36 -69.77
N PRO A 150 17.09 -3.63 -69.26
CA PRO A 150 16.49 -3.15 -68.00
C PRO A 150 16.55 -4.08 -66.76
N TYR A 151 17.53 -4.99 -66.64
CA TYR A 151 17.76 -5.89 -65.49
C TYR A 151 16.61 -6.86 -65.18
N ILE A 152 16.26 -7.71 -66.14
CA ILE A 152 15.11 -8.63 -66.03
C ILE A 152 15.35 -9.69 -64.95
N PHE A 153 16.58 -10.19 -64.81
CA PHE A 153 16.90 -11.21 -63.83
C PHE A 153 16.82 -10.67 -62.41
N LEU A 154 17.40 -9.48 -62.16
CA LEU A 154 17.29 -8.80 -60.88
C LEU A 154 15.82 -8.57 -60.48
N ASN A 155 15.00 -8.09 -61.41
CA ASN A 155 13.58 -7.85 -61.17
C ASN A 155 12.81 -9.13 -60.83
N LEU A 156 13.13 -10.26 -61.47
CA LEU A 156 12.52 -11.56 -61.16
C LEU A 156 12.87 -11.99 -59.72
N VAL A 157 14.14 -11.88 -59.35
CA VAL A 157 14.63 -12.25 -58.01
C VAL A 157 13.98 -11.37 -56.95
N LEU A 158 13.95 -10.05 -57.14
CA LEU A 158 13.31 -9.11 -56.21
C LEU A 158 11.82 -9.39 -56.04
N SER A 159 11.12 -9.71 -57.13
CA SER A 159 9.70 -10.04 -57.09
C SER A 159 9.43 -11.33 -56.32
N CYS A 160 10.27 -12.36 -56.52
CA CYS A 160 10.18 -13.61 -55.76
C CYS A 160 10.47 -13.40 -54.26
N LEU A 161 11.50 -12.61 -53.94
CA LEU A 161 11.84 -12.25 -52.56
C LEU A 161 10.68 -11.52 -51.88
N ALA A 162 10.11 -10.50 -52.53
CA ALA A 162 8.99 -9.73 -51.99
C ALA A 162 7.75 -10.60 -51.77
N ALA A 163 7.44 -11.50 -52.70
CA ALA A 163 6.29 -12.41 -52.61
C ALA A 163 6.38 -13.35 -51.40
N ILE A 164 7.57 -13.85 -51.06
CA ILE A 164 7.81 -14.68 -49.88
C ILE A 164 7.87 -13.83 -48.60
N GLN A 165 8.40 -12.61 -48.69
CA GLN A 165 8.57 -11.73 -47.55
C GLN A 165 7.23 -11.25 -46.95
N ALA A 166 6.25 -10.88 -47.78
CA ALA A 166 4.95 -10.38 -47.33
C ALA A 166 4.21 -11.32 -46.34
N PRO A 167 4.02 -12.63 -46.62
CA PRO A 167 3.37 -13.54 -45.68
C PRO A 167 4.22 -13.82 -44.44
N ILE A 168 5.55 -13.81 -44.53
CA ILE A 168 6.44 -13.98 -43.36
C ILE A 168 6.28 -12.79 -42.40
N ILE A 169 6.27 -11.56 -42.94
CA ILE A 169 6.01 -10.35 -42.16
C ILE A 169 4.62 -10.43 -41.52
N MET A 170 3.59 -10.78 -42.30
CA MET A 170 2.22 -10.87 -41.79
C MET A 170 2.07 -11.95 -40.70
N MET A 171 2.74 -13.10 -40.84
CA MET A 171 2.76 -14.15 -39.80
C MET A 171 3.48 -13.70 -38.53
N SER A 172 4.56 -12.91 -38.63
CA SER A 172 5.24 -12.35 -37.46
C SER A 172 4.39 -11.25 -36.80
N GLN A 173 3.75 -10.39 -37.59
CA GLN A 173 2.82 -9.36 -37.09
C GLN A 173 1.61 -9.96 -36.37
N ASN A 174 0.88 -10.89 -36.99
CA ASN A 174 -0.27 -11.55 -36.37
C ASN A 174 0.11 -12.22 -35.03
N ARG A 175 1.35 -12.74 -34.93
CA ARG A 175 1.84 -13.35 -33.70
C ARG A 175 2.19 -12.31 -32.63
N GLN A 176 2.83 -11.21 -33.02
CA GLN A 176 3.12 -10.10 -32.11
C GLN A 176 1.82 -9.49 -31.57
N GLU A 177 0.82 -9.27 -32.43
CA GLU A 177 -0.51 -8.79 -32.03
C GLU A 177 -1.23 -9.76 -31.07
N ALA A 178 -1.10 -11.08 -31.30
CA ALA A 178 -1.66 -12.07 -30.39
C ALA A 178 -0.99 -12.01 -29.01
N LYS A 179 0.34 -11.83 -28.96
CA LYS A 179 1.10 -11.65 -27.71
C LYS A 179 0.69 -10.37 -26.99
N ASP A 180 0.59 -9.26 -27.73
CA ASP A 180 0.22 -7.96 -27.18
C ASP A 180 -1.23 -7.95 -26.68
N ARG A 181 -2.15 -8.67 -27.35
CA ARG A 181 -3.53 -8.85 -26.88
C ARG A 181 -3.61 -9.59 -25.54
N VAL A 182 -2.83 -10.66 -25.37
CA VAL A 182 -2.80 -11.42 -24.11
C VAL A 182 -2.25 -10.55 -22.97
N ARG A 183 -1.14 -9.84 -23.21
CA ARG A 183 -0.57 -8.90 -22.24
C ARG A 183 -1.58 -7.81 -21.85
N ALA A 184 -2.22 -7.18 -22.83
CA ALA A 184 -3.24 -6.16 -22.57
C ALA A 184 -4.44 -6.69 -21.77
N THR A 185 -4.87 -7.93 -22.04
CA THR A 185 -5.96 -8.58 -21.27
C THR A 185 -5.54 -8.84 -19.83
N HIS A 186 -4.31 -9.29 -19.62
CA HIS A 186 -3.76 -9.52 -18.28
C HIS A 186 -3.63 -8.20 -17.50
N ASP A 187 -3.06 -7.16 -18.12
CA ASP A 187 -2.93 -5.83 -17.51
C ASP A 187 -4.30 -5.25 -17.13
N TYR A 188 -5.30 -5.44 -18.00
CA TYR A 188 -6.68 -5.06 -17.70
C TYR A 188 -7.24 -5.80 -16.47
N GLN A 189 -7.02 -7.11 -16.36
CA GLN A 189 -7.45 -7.89 -15.19
C GLN A 189 -6.77 -7.44 -13.90
N VAL A 190 -5.47 -7.15 -13.94
CA VAL A 190 -4.72 -6.62 -12.79
C VAL A 190 -5.26 -5.25 -12.38
N ASN A 191 -5.54 -4.37 -13.35
CA ASN A 191 -6.10 -3.05 -13.08
C ASN A 191 -7.49 -3.14 -12.43
N LEU A 192 -8.37 -3.99 -12.98
CA LEU A 192 -9.69 -4.23 -12.41
C LEU A 192 -9.62 -4.79 -10.98
N LYS A 193 -8.69 -5.72 -10.73
CA LYS A 193 -8.45 -6.25 -9.38
C LYS A 193 -8.00 -5.15 -8.43
N ALA A 194 -7.07 -4.30 -8.83
CA ALA A 194 -6.62 -3.16 -8.03
C ALA A 194 -7.76 -2.18 -7.74
N GLU A 195 -8.64 -1.89 -8.72
CA GLU A 195 -9.82 -1.05 -8.49
C GLU A 195 -10.74 -1.65 -7.42
N LEU A 196 -10.99 -2.96 -7.47
CA LEU A 196 -11.81 -3.65 -6.48
C LEU A 196 -11.19 -3.64 -5.08
N GLU A 197 -9.88 -3.87 -4.98
CA GLU A 197 -9.14 -3.82 -3.71
C GLU A 197 -9.19 -2.40 -3.10
N ILE A 198 -9.00 -1.36 -3.92
CA ILE A 198 -9.14 0.04 -3.47
C ILE A 198 -10.56 0.31 -2.98
N ARG A 199 -11.60 -0.14 -3.70
CA ARG A 199 -12.99 0.02 -3.28
C ARG A 199 -13.26 -0.67 -1.94
N GLN A 200 -12.71 -1.87 -1.74
CA GLN A 200 -12.84 -2.61 -0.47
C GLN A 200 -12.10 -1.89 0.68
N LEU A 201 -10.91 -1.36 0.44
CA LEU A 201 -10.18 -0.57 1.41
C LEU A 201 -10.95 0.68 1.80
N HIS A 202 -11.57 1.37 0.84
CA HIS A 202 -12.40 2.55 1.09
C HIS A 202 -13.59 2.21 2.00
N GLN A 203 -14.31 1.11 1.71
CA GLN A 203 -15.42 0.66 2.55
C GLN A 203 -14.99 0.33 3.99
N LYS A 204 -13.83 -0.31 4.17
CA LYS A 204 -13.28 -0.58 5.51
C LYS A 204 -12.89 0.71 6.23
N LEU A 205 -12.30 1.66 5.51
CA LEU A 205 -11.91 2.96 6.06
C LEU A 205 -13.15 3.75 6.50
N ASP A 206 -14.20 3.79 5.68
CA ASP A 206 -15.48 4.41 6.04
C ASP A 206 -16.09 3.78 7.30
N HIS A 207 -16.05 2.44 7.40
CA HIS A 207 -16.54 1.73 8.57
C HIS A 207 -15.75 2.08 9.84
N LEU A 208 -14.41 2.12 9.75
CA LEU A 208 -13.55 2.53 10.87
C LEU A 208 -13.83 3.98 11.28
N LEU A 209 -13.92 4.89 10.30
CA LEU A 209 -14.23 6.30 10.56
C LEU A 209 -15.60 6.44 11.24
N SER A 210 -16.63 5.73 10.80
CA SER A 210 -17.95 5.74 11.45
C SER A 210 -17.86 5.35 12.93
N ASN A 211 -17.12 4.30 13.24
CA ASN A 211 -16.92 3.86 14.63
C ASN A 211 -16.13 4.89 15.46
N GLN A 212 -15.14 5.57 14.87
CA GLN A 212 -14.40 6.65 15.55
C GLN A 212 -15.29 7.88 15.81
N TRP A 213 -16.17 8.23 14.85
CA TRP A 213 -17.13 9.31 14.99
C TRP A 213 -18.12 9.05 16.12
N GLU A 214 -18.67 7.84 16.21
CA GLU A 214 -19.58 7.46 17.31
C GLU A 214 -18.91 7.62 18.68
N ARG A 215 -17.66 7.18 18.82
CA ARG A 215 -16.88 7.37 20.05
C ARG A 215 -16.57 8.83 20.37
N LEU A 216 -16.30 9.65 19.36
CA LEU A 216 -16.09 11.09 19.56
C LEU A 216 -17.35 11.79 20.08
N VAL A 217 -18.52 11.41 19.57
CA VAL A 217 -19.81 11.90 20.04
C VAL A 217 -20.06 11.48 21.49
N GLU A 218 -19.83 10.21 21.83
CA GLU A 218 -19.97 9.70 23.21
C GLU A 218 -19.05 10.46 24.19
N ILE A 219 -17.79 10.72 23.80
CA ILE A 219 -16.87 11.53 24.62
C ILE A 219 -17.38 12.97 24.79
N GLN A 220 -17.94 13.59 23.75
CA GLN A 220 -18.51 14.93 23.85
C GLN A 220 -19.72 14.98 24.79
N GLU A 221 -20.59 13.97 24.75
CA GLU A 221 -21.74 13.88 25.66
C GLU A 221 -21.30 13.83 27.12
N VAL A 222 -20.30 12.98 27.43
CA VAL A 222 -19.73 12.89 28.79
C VAL A 222 -19.10 14.22 29.21
N GLN A 223 -18.41 14.92 28.30
CA GLN A 223 -17.83 16.24 28.61
C GLN A 223 -18.92 17.29 28.90
N LEU A 224 -20.02 17.29 28.15
CA LEU A 224 -21.15 18.19 28.38
C LEU A 224 -21.86 17.90 29.71
N GLU A 225 -22.01 16.64 30.07
CA GLU A 225 -22.55 16.22 31.37
C GLU A 225 -21.67 16.74 32.51
N LEU A 226 -20.34 16.53 32.44
CA LEU A 226 -19.39 17.03 33.43
C LEU A 226 -19.44 18.56 33.57
N LEU A 227 -19.52 19.29 32.45
CA LEU A 227 -19.68 20.74 32.44
C LEU A 227 -20.99 21.20 33.09
N SER A 228 -22.07 20.43 32.89
CA SER A 228 -23.37 20.70 33.50
C SER A 228 -23.35 20.46 35.02
N GLU A 229 -22.63 19.44 35.48
CA GLU A 229 -22.49 19.09 36.89
C GLU A 229 -21.59 20.09 37.64
N MET A 230 -20.48 20.53 37.02
CA MET A 230 -19.66 21.62 37.58
C MET A 230 -20.47 22.93 37.71
N ARG A 231 -21.33 23.22 36.73
CA ARG A 231 -22.21 24.40 36.76
C ARG A 231 -23.25 24.32 37.87
N SER A 232 -23.87 23.16 38.07
CA SER A 232 -24.84 22.96 39.15
C SER A 232 -24.18 23.00 40.53
N HIS A 233 -22.98 22.43 40.69
CA HIS A 233 -22.19 22.55 41.92
C HIS A 233 -21.73 23.99 42.18
N GLY A 234 -21.35 24.75 41.15
CA GLY A 234 -21.02 26.17 41.27
C GLY A 234 -22.21 27.02 41.72
N MET A 235 -23.45 26.70 41.28
CA MET A 235 -24.67 27.38 41.73
C MET A 235 -25.06 27.01 43.17
N ASN A 236 -24.84 25.77 43.61
CA ASN A 236 -25.18 25.33 44.97
C ASN A 236 -24.17 25.83 46.03
N SER A 237 -22.96 26.20 45.60
CA SER A 237 -21.91 26.75 46.48
C SER A 237 -22.04 28.27 46.72
N GLY A 238 -22.85 28.97 45.93
CA GLY A 238 -23.04 30.43 46.00
C GLY A 238 -24.37 30.89 46.63
N GLY A 239 -25.14 29.98 47.23
CA GLY A 239 -26.50 30.22 47.72
C GLY A 239 -26.65 30.44 49.24
N ASP A 240 -25.58 30.29 50.04
CA ASP A 240 -25.67 30.25 51.52
C ASP A 240 -25.19 31.55 52.22
N GLU A 241 -25.50 32.72 51.66
CA GLU A 241 -25.08 34.01 52.26
C GLU A 241 -26.17 35.09 52.36
N ARG A 242 -27.45 34.76 52.27
CA ARG A 242 -28.52 35.75 52.51
C ARG A 242 -29.69 35.16 53.31
N GLU A 243 -29.66 35.36 54.63
CA GLU A 243 -30.70 36.02 55.43
C GLU A 243 -30.44 35.80 56.93
N VAL A 244 -29.96 36.84 57.62
CA VAL A 244 -30.17 36.99 59.06
C VAL A 244 -30.91 38.32 59.25
N PRO A 245 -32.19 38.32 59.65
CA PRO A 245 -32.88 39.55 60.00
C PRO A 245 -32.35 40.03 61.37
N PRO A 246 -32.14 41.35 61.57
CA PRO A 246 -31.76 41.84 62.88
C PRO A 246 -32.96 41.76 63.81
N ASP A 247 -32.80 40.98 64.88
CA ASP A 247 -33.76 40.87 65.98
C ASP A 247 -33.39 41.92 67.04
N ARG A 248 -34.31 42.87 67.27
CA ARG A 248 -34.39 43.90 68.33
C ARG A 248 -33.33 45.00 68.43
#